data_AF-D2VYP7-F1
#
_entry.id   AF-D2VYP7-F1
#
_cell.length_a   1.000
_cell.length_b   1.000
_cell.length_c   1.000
_cell.angle_alpha   90.00
_cell.angle_beta   90.00
_cell.angle_gamma   90.00
#
_symmetry.space_group_name_H-M   'P 1'
#
loop_
_entity.id
_entity.type
_entity.pdbx_description
1 polymer ?
#
loop_
_entity_poly.entity_id
_entity_poly.type
_entity_poly.pdbx_seq_one_letter_code
_entity_poly.pdbx_strand_id
1 'polypeptide(L)'
;MPAINAHLRSAHGKFLCIEPSGQVVANRDANGPWETLTLIPYGGNYVFRSAHGKYVCAEPSGLVIANRDAIGPWEQFSLVQSGSHVAFRSAHGKLVCAEPSGLVVANRDAVGPWEQFHFSLAPNQTIALRHAHGQLLCAESNHSVVGNRSAVGPWENFHVEHHSGKNAFRSAHGKLMCAEPSGLLVANRDAVGPWEQFTVELHGNGNIALKSAHNTYVCVEPSGQIVVNRSAVGAWEQLSFNPHF
;
A
#
# COMPACT_ATOMS: atom_id res chain seq x y z
N MET A 1 -14.66 -5.33 4.38
CA MET A 1 -13.18 -5.41 4.53
C MET A 1 -12.63 -4.02 4.32
N PRO A 2 -11.63 -3.61 5.11
CA PRO A 2 -11.09 -2.27 5.04
C PRO A 2 -10.47 -1.98 3.67
N ALA A 3 -10.89 -0.90 3.02
CA ALA A 3 -10.33 -0.44 1.76
C ALA A 3 -9.26 0.64 2.01
N ILE A 4 -8.28 0.74 1.13
CA ILE A 4 -7.26 1.78 1.21
C ILE A 4 -7.03 2.44 -0.14
N ASN A 5 -6.78 3.74 -0.14
CA ASN A 5 -6.41 4.44 -1.37
C ASN A 5 -4.91 4.27 -1.63
N ALA A 6 -4.55 3.91 -2.85
CA ALA A 6 -3.18 3.59 -3.22
C ALA A 6 -2.84 4.06 -4.62
N HIS A 7 -1.54 4.13 -4.88
CA HIS A 7 -0.96 4.37 -6.20
C HIS A 7 -0.14 3.14 -6.61
N LEU A 8 -0.18 2.84 -7.91
CA LEU A 8 0.68 1.84 -8.54
C LEU A 8 1.53 2.53 -9.59
N ARG A 9 2.85 2.44 -9.46
CA ARG A 9 3.80 2.98 -10.43
C ARG A 9 4.46 1.84 -11.19
N SER A 10 4.38 1.86 -12.51
CA SER A 10 4.94 0.84 -13.38
C SER A 10 6.47 0.89 -13.42
N ALA A 11 7.10 -0.16 -13.97
CA ALA A 11 8.53 -0.19 -14.27
C ALA A 11 9.01 0.95 -15.19
N HIS A 12 8.11 1.58 -15.95
CA HIS A 12 8.42 2.76 -16.78
C HIS A 12 8.38 4.07 -16.00
N GLY A 13 8.20 3.99 -14.68
CA GLY A 13 8.12 5.15 -13.79
C GLY A 13 6.82 5.94 -13.92
N LYS A 14 5.81 5.41 -14.63
CA LYS A 14 4.51 6.03 -14.84
C LYS A 14 3.46 5.48 -13.88
N PHE A 15 2.56 6.32 -13.40
CA PHE A 15 1.44 5.89 -12.58
C PHE A 15 0.34 5.26 -13.42
N LEU A 16 -0.23 4.19 -12.87
CA LEU A 16 -1.48 3.61 -13.36
C LEU A 16 -2.61 4.62 -13.14
N CYS A 17 -3.46 4.77 -14.14
CA CYS A 17 -4.54 5.72 -14.25
C CYS A 17 -5.77 5.00 -14.79
N ILE A 18 -6.93 5.29 -14.23
CA ILE A 18 -8.21 4.84 -14.76
C ILE A 18 -8.96 6.05 -15.28
N GLU A 19 -9.11 6.13 -16.60
CA GLU A 19 -9.80 7.23 -17.25
C GLU A 19 -11.32 7.15 -17.03
N PRO A 20 -12.08 8.26 -17.21
CA PRO A 20 -13.54 8.27 -17.13
C PRO A 20 -14.22 7.27 -18.07
N SER A 21 -13.57 6.93 -19.19
CA SER A 21 -13.99 5.90 -20.14
C SER A 21 -13.94 4.48 -19.58
N GLY A 22 -13.29 4.28 -18.42
CA GLY A 22 -12.95 2.99 -17.85
C GLY A 22 -11.61 2.44 -18.38
N GLN A 23 -10.94 3.13 -19.30
CA GLN A 23 -9.64 2.67 -19.80
C GLN A 23 -8.60 2.67 -18.68
N VAL A 24 -7.87 1.55 -18.56
CA VAL A 24 -6.77 1.41 -17.61
C VAL A 24 -5.45 1.57 -18.37
N VAL A 25 -4.65 2.57 -17.98
CA VAL A 25 -3.37 2.91 -18.62
C VAL A 25 -2.31 3.23 -17.57
N ALA A 26 -1.02 3.15 -17.92
CA ALA A 26 0.11 3.51 -17.06
C ALA A 26 1.01 4.53 -17.77
N ASN A 27 0.53 5.77 -17.90
CA ASN A 27 1.18 6.81 -18.70
C ASN A 27 1.34 8.17 -17.99
N ARG A 28 1.01 8.26 -16.69
CA ARG A 28 1.01 9.53 -15.95
C ARG A 28 2.32 9.76 -15.21
N ASP A 29 2.85 10.97 -15.27
CA ASP A 29 4.08 11.36 -14.55
C ASP A 29 3.84 11.75 -13.09
N ALA A 30 2.63 12.19 -12.78
CA ALA A 30 2.22 12.61 -11.46
C ALA A 30 0.95 11.87 -11.04
N ASN A 31 0.73 11.84 -9.72
CA ASN A 31 -0.50 11.32 -9.16
C ASN A 31 -1.56 12.42 -9.07
N GLY A 32 -2.81 11.98 -9.16
CA GLY A 32 -4.00 12.80 -9.04
C GLY A 32 -5.22 11.92 -8.71
N PRO A 33 -6.43 12.47 -8.83
CA PRO A 33 -7.64 11.72 -8.54
C PRO A 33 -7.80 10.45 -9.39
N TRP A 34 -7.37 10.44 -10.65
CA TRP A 34 -7.56 9.31 -11.56
C TRP A 34 -6.48 8.22 -11.43
N GLU A 35 -5.34 8.57 -10.83
CA GLU A 35 -4.25 7.64 -10.51
C GLU A 35 -4.44 7.02 -9.11
N THR A 36 -5.44 7.50 -8.36
CA THR A 36 -5.79 6.98 -7.04
C THR A 36 -6.78 5.83 -7.17
N LEU A 37 -6.33 4.63 -6.79
CA LEU A 37 -7.11 3.41 -6.79
C LEU A 37 -7.57 3.12 -5.37
N THR A 38 -8.83 2.73 -5.19
CA THR A 38 -9.27 2.12 -3.94
C THR A 38 -9.02 0.63 -4.02
N LEU A 39 -8.04 0.15 -3.24
CA LEU A 39 -7.65 -1.24 -3.10
C LEU A 39 -8.47 -1.91 -1.98
N ILE A 40 -9.10 -3.03 -2.30
CA ILE A 40 -10.01 -3.74 -1.38
C ILE A 40 -9.53 -5.20 -1.24
N PRO A 41 -9.09 -5.64 -0.06
CA PRO A 41 -8.86 -7.06 0.21
C PRO A 41 -10.16 -7.85 0.09
N TYR A 42 -10.13 -8.96 -0.63
CA TYR A 42 -11.31 -9.76 -0.94
C TYR A 42 -10.97 -11.25 -1.02
N GLY A 43 -11.25 -12.01 0.04
CA GLY A 43 -11.08 -13.47 0.03
C GLY A 43 -9.67 -13.97 -0.31
N GLY A 44 -8.62 -13.27 0.15
CA GLY A 44 -7.22 -13.57 -0.19
C GLY A 44 -6.73 -12.90 -1.48
N ASN A 45 -7.63 -12.32 -2.27
CA ASN A 45 -7.33 -11.52 -3.46
C ASN A 45 -7.48 -10.02 -3.17
N TYR A 46 -7.28 -9.23 -4.22
CA TYR A 46 -7.55 -7.80 -4.25
C TYR A 46 -8.54 -7.45 -5.34
N VAL A 47 -9.33 -6.42 -5.05
CA VAL A 47 -10.18 -5.74 -6.01
C VAL A 47 -9.73 -4.29 -6.09
N PHE A 48 -9.70 -3.74 -7.30
CA PHE A 48 -9.41 -2.33 -7.54
C PHE A 48 -10.68 -1.61 -7.96
N ARG A 49 -11.01 -0.53 -7.27
CA ARG A 49 -12.10 0.37 -7.63
C ARG A 49 -11.52 1.71 -8.09
N SER A 50 -12.00 2.20 -9.22
CA SER A 50 -11.62 3.49 -9.76
C SER A 50 -12.27 4.64 -9.00
N ALA A 51 -11.72 5.84 -9.17
CA ALA A 51 -12.34 7.08 -8.69
C ALA A 51 -13.74 7.35 -9.28
N HIS A 52 -14.09 6.66 -10.38
CA HIS A 52 -15.40 6.72 -11.03
C HIS A 52 -16.38 5.66 -10.51
N GLY A 53 -16.00 4.93 -9.45
CA GLY A 53 -16.86 3.97 -8.76
C GLY A 53 -16.95 2.59 -9.43
N LYS A 54 -16.28 2.38 -10.57
CA LYS A 54 -16.25 1.11 -11.32
C LYS A 54 -15.11 0.21 -10.84
N TYR A 55 -15.32 -1.10 -10.90
CA TYR A 55 -14.29 -2.10 -10.60
C TYR A 55 -13.48 -2.45 -11.85
N VAL A 56 -12.17 -2.61 -11.66
CA VAL A 56 -11.25 -3.12 -12.68
C VAL A 56 -11.52 -4.61 -12.91
N CYS A 57 -11.63 -5.00 -14.17
CA CYS A 57 -11.81 -6.36 -14.64
C CYS A 57 -10.69 -6.71 -15.62
N ALA A 58 -10.21 -7.95 -15.57
CA ALA A 58 -9.40 -8.54 -16.63
C ALA A 58 -10.26 -9.53 -17.44
N GLU A 59 -10.53 -9.18 -18.71
CA GLU A 59 -11.29 -10.01 -19.64
C GLU A 59 -10.48 -11.22 -20.13
N PRO A 60 -11.11 -12.30 -20.62
CA PRO A 60 -10.41 -13.45 -21.21
C PRO A 60 -9.47 -13.10 -22.37
N SER A 61 -9.74 -11.99 -23.07
CA SER A 61 -8.88 -11.47 -24.15
C SER A 61 -7.57 -10.85 -23.64
N GLY A 62 -7.43 -10.67 -22.32
CA GLY A 62 -6.33 -9.94 -21.69
C GLY A 62 -6.57 -8.43 -21.58
N LEU A 63 -7.72 -7.91 -22.04
CA LEU A 63 -8.08 -6.51 -21.82
C LEU A 63 -8.28 -6.24 -20.33
N VAL A 64 -7.63 -5.20 -19.81
CA VAL A 64 -7.88 -4.68 -18.45
C VAL A 64 -8.70 -3.40 -18.57
N ILE A 65 -9.90 -3.39 -18.00
CA ILE A 65 -10.85 -2.28 -18.11
C ILE A 65 -11.64 -2.11 -16.81
N ALA A 66 -11.95 -0.86 -16.45
CA ALA A 66 -12.72 -0.51 -15.27
C ALA A 66 -14.16 -0.10 -15.62
N ASN A 67 -15.02 -1.08 -15.88
CA ASN A 67 -16.41 -0.84 -16.30
C ASN A 67 -17.46 -1.61 -15.48
N ARG A 68 -17.05 -2.30 -14.42
CA ARG A 68 -17.93 -3.21 -13.65
C ARG A 68 -18.59 -2.51 -12.48
N ASP A 69 -19.87 -2.82 -12.26
CA ASP A 69 -20.66 -2.31 -11.13
C ASP A 69 -20.66 -3.23 -9.90
N ALA A 70 -20.23 -4.48 -10.07
CA ALA A 70 -20.18 -5.47 -9.00
C ALA A 70 -18.88 -6.27 -9.06
N ILE A 71 -18.51 -6.84 -7.91
CA ILE A 71 -17.35 -7.72 -7.77
C ILE A 71 -17.80 -9.13 -8.14
N GLY A 72 -17.23 -9.67 -9.21
CA GLY A 72 -17.32 -11.06 -9.62
C GLY A 72 -15.93 -11.71 -9.65
N PRO A 73 -15.81 -12.86 -10.34
CA PRO A 73 -14.52 -13.55 -10.45
C PRO A 73 -13.45 -12.75 -11.18
N TRP A 74 -13.80 -11.97 -12.21
CA TRP A 74 -12.82 -11.31 -13.09
C TRP A 74 -12.28 -9.98 -12.55
N GLU A 75 -12.91 -9.46 -11.50
CA GLU A 75 -12.51 -8.24 -10.80
C GLU A 75 -11.54 -8.54 -9.64
N GLN A 76 -11.25 -9.83 -9.42
CA GLN A 76 -10.35 -10.30 -8.38
C GLN A 76 -8.96 -10.62 -8.95
N PHE A 77 -7.95 -10.07 -8.28
CA PHE A 77 -6.55 -10.24 -8.65
C PHE A 77 -5.78 -10.83 -7.47
N SER A 78 -5.09 -11.95 -7.70
CA SER A 78 -4.19 -12.49 -6.68
C SER A 78 -2.88 -11.73 -6.68
N LEU A 79 -2.37 -11.45 -5.48
CA LEU A 79 -1.11 -10.74 -5.29
C LEU A 79 0.07 -11.71 -5.49
N VAL A 80 1.05 -11.29 -6.28
CA VAL A 80 2.30 -12.00 -6.48
C VAL A 80 3.45 -11.11 -5.98
N GLN A 81 4.18 -11.58 -4.98
CA GLN A 81 5.32 -10.86 -4.42
C GLN A 81 6.51 -10.85 -5.38
N SER A 82 7.17 -9.70 -5.53
CA SER A 82 8.35 -9.52 -6.38
C SER A 82 9.37 -8.61 -5.70
N GLY A 83 9.95 -9.08 -4.60
CA GLY A 83 10.84 -8.26 -3.75
C GLY A 83 10.07 -7.10 -3.14
N SER A 84 10.56 -5.86 -3.31
CA SER A 84 9.86 -4.65 -2.86
C SER A 84 8.73 -4.19 -3.78
N HIS A 85 8.47 -4.92 -4.87
CA HIS A 85 7.40 -4.65 -5.83
C HIS A 85 6.34 -5.72 -5.75
N VAL A 86 5.20 -5.44 -6.37
CA VAL A 86 4.09 -6.36 -6.48
C VAL A 86 3.70 -6.58 -7.93
N ALA A 87 3.18 -7.76 -8.21
CA ALA A 87 2.50 -8.09 -9.45
C ALA A 87 1.09 -8.60 -9.13
N PHE A 88 0.19 -8.50 -10.10
CA PHE A 88 -1.22 -8.88 -9.94
C PHE A 88 -1.59 -9.90 -11.00
N ARG A 89 -2.10 -11.05 -10.58
CA ARG A 89 -2.55 -12.12 -11.47
C ARG A 89 -4.07 -12.13 -11.56
N SER A 90 -4.60 -12.11 -12.77
CA SER A 90 -6.03 -12.17 -13.04
C SER A 90 -6.63 -13.55 -12.75
N ALA A 91 -7.96 -13.62 -12.74
CA ALA A 91 -8.70 -14.88 -12.67
C ALA A 91 -8.39 -15.87 -13.83
N HIS A 92 -7.81 -15.37 -14.92
CA HIS A 92 -7.38 -16.18 -16.07
C HIS A 92 -5.93 -16.68 -15.96
N GLY A 93 -5.30 -16.50 -14.80
CA GLY A 93 -3.93 -16.94 -14.54
C GLY A 93 -2.84 -16.06 -15.16
N LYS A 94 -3.23 -15.00 -15.88
CA LYS A 94 -2.31 -14.07 -16.54
C LYS A 94 -1.97 -12.88 -15.64
N LEU A 95 -0.73 -12.43 -15.69
CA LEU A 95 -0.25 -11.27 -14.96
C LEU A 95 -0.58 -9.99 -15.71
N VAL A 96 -1.00 -8.98 -14.93
CA VAL A 96 -1.16 -7.59 -15.37
C VAL A 96 0.23 -7.02 -15.68
N CYS A 97 0.37 -6.38 -16.84
CA CYS A 97 1.58 -5.70 -17.26
C CYS A 97 1.28 -4.30 -17.80
N ALA A 98 2.23 -3.40 -17.61
CA ALA A 98 2.25 -2.08 -18.22
C ALA A 98 3.25 -2.07 -19.38
N GLU A 99 2.74 -1.99 -20.60
CA GLU A 99 3.56 -1.93 -21.80
C GLU A 99 4.24 -0.56 -21.96
N PRO A 100 5.36 -0.45 -22.72
CA PRO A 100 6.03 0.82 -22.96
C PRO A 100 5.12 1.91 -23.58
N SER A 101 4.06 1.51 -24.28
CA SER A 101 3.03 2.41 -24.83
C SER A 101 2.15 3.06 -23.75
N GLY A 102 2.23 2.58 -22.50
CA GLY A 102 1.32 2.91 -21.41
C GLY A 102 0.04 2.06 -21.40
N LEU A 103 -0.13 1.13 -22.34
CA LEU A 103 -1.26 0.20 -22.31
C LEU A 103 -1.11 -0.77 -21.12
N VAL A 104 -2.21 -1.03 -20.40
CA VAL A 104 -2.26 -2.05 -19.34
C VAL A 104 -3.10 -3.23 -19.82
N VAL A 105 -2.52 -4.43 -19.79
CA VAL A 105 -3.16 -5.69 -20.20
C VAL A 105 -2.81 -6.82 -19.23
N ALA A 106 -3.58 -7.90 -19.23
CA ALA A 106 -3.36 -9.09 -18.42
C ALA A 106 -3.14 -10.32 -19.31
N ASN A 107 -1.92 -10.49 -19.83
CA ASN A 107 -1.62 -11.55 -20.80
C ASN A 107 -0.25 -12.22 -20.59
N ARG A 108 0.44 -11.94 -19.47
CA ARG A 108 1.80 -12.44 -19.22
C ARG A 108 1.78 -13.67 -18.32
N ASP A 109 2.67 -14.62 -18.57
CA ASP A 109 2.71 -15.90 -17.84
C ASP A 109 3.68 -15.91 -16.65
N ALA A 110 4.67 -15.01 -16.65
CA ALA A 110 5.68 -14.90 -15.61
C ALA A 110 5.92 -13.44 -15.24
N VAL A 111 6.37 -13.22 -14.00
CA VAL A 111 6.78 -11.89 -13.55
C VAL A 111 8.10 -11.55 -14.21
N GLY A 112 8.10 -10.55 -15.07
CA GLY A 112 9.26 -9.87 -15.58
C GLY A 112 9.25 -8.40 -15.17
N PRO A 113 10.03 -7.54 -15.84
CA PRO A 113 10.10 -6.12 -15.50
C PRO A 113 8.74 -5.40 -15.63
N TRP A 114 7.91 -5.73 -16.62
CA TRP A 114 6.71 -4.94 -16.93
C TRP A 114 5.49 -5.32 -16.09
N GLU A 115 5.56 -6.43 -15.37
CA GLU A 115 4.51 -6.92 -14.46
C GLU A 115 4.72 -6.41 -13.03
N GLN A 116 5.85 -5.74 -12.78
CA GLN A 116 6.21 -5.21 -11.47
C GLN A 116 5.70 -3.77 -11.31
N PHE A 117 4.97 -3.56 -10.22
CA PHE A 117 4.45 -2.26 -9.80
C PHE A 117 5.01 -1.91 -8.43
N HIS A 118 5.46 -0.67 -8.30
CA HIS A 118 5.79 -0.06 -7.02
C HIS A 118 4.49 0.42 -6.36
N PHE A 119 4.19 -0.12 -5.18
CA PHE A 119 3.01 0.25 -4.40
C PHE A 119 3.33 1.40 -3.45
N SER A 120 2.42 2.37 -3.35
CA SER A 120 2.44 3.37 -2.29
C SER A 120 1.03 3.73 -1.86
N LEU A 121 0.89 4.21 -0.64
CA LEU A 121 -0.38 4.73 -0.15
C LEU A 121 -0.63 6.12 -0.75
N ALA A 122 -1.86 6.36 -1.19
CA ALA A 122 -2.27 7.69 -1.62
C ALA A 122 -2.24 8.66 -0.42
N PRO A 123 -1.91 9.95 -0.63
CA PRO A 123 -1.92 10.93 0.45
C PRO A 123 -3.35 11.26 0.89
N ASN A 124 -3.49 12.11 1.91
CA ASN A 124 -4.78 12.68 2.37
C ASN A 124 -5.78 11.65 2.91
N GLN A 125 -5.29 10.50 3.37
CA GLN A 125 -6.07 9.55 4.14
C GLN A 125 -5.47 9.40 5.54
N THR A 126 -6.33 9.07 6.49
CA THR A 126 -5.92 8.74 7.85
C THR A 126 -6.10 7.25 8.05
N ILE A 127 -5.06 6.60 8.58
CA ILE A 127 -5.05 5.17 8.81
C ILE A 127 -4.73 4.89 10.28
N ALA A 128 -5.18 3.72 10.74
CA ALA A 128 -4.61 3.07 11.90
C ALA A 128 -3.93 1.77 11.49
N LEU A 129 -2.81 1.46 12.16
CA LEU A 129 -1.95 0.33 11.84
C LEU A 129 -2.09 -0.72 12.94
N ARG A 130 -2.67 -1.88 12.60
CA ARG A 130 -2.83 -3.02 13.51
C ARG A 130 -1.77 -4.07 13.21
N HIS A 131 -1.00 -4.49 14.22
CA HIS A 131 0.04 -5.50 14.05
C HIS A 131 -0.46 -6.91 14.36
N ALA A 132 0.40 -7.92 14.13
CA ALA A 132 0.06 -9.34 14.22
C ALA A 132 -0.43 -9.83 15.59
N HIS A 133 -0.19 -9.08 16.67
CA HIS A 133 -0.70 -9.41 18.01
C HIS A 133 -2.07 -8.78 18.29
N GLY A 134 -2.73 -8.24 17.26
CA GLY A 134 -4.10 -7.76 17.34
C GLY A 134 -4.25 -6.40 18.02
N GLN A 135 -3.17 -5.71 18.36
CA GLN A 135 -3.18 -4.35 18.88
C GLN A 135 -2.73 -3.33 17.82
N LEU A 136 -2.85 -2.05 18.14
CA LEU A 136 -2.62 -0.93 17.24
C LEU A 136 -1.38 -0.15 17.68
N LEU A 137 -0.70 0.42 16.69
CA LEU A 137 0.33 1.45 16.89
C LEU A 137 -0.31 2.73 17.45
N CYS A 138 0.42 3.39 18.35
CA CYS A 138 0.04 4.63 19.02
C CYS A 138 1.25 5.54 19.12
N ALA A 139 1.10 6.78 18.67
CA ALA A 139 2.08 7.83 18.95
C ALA A 139 1.71 8.54 20.24
N GLU A 140 2.55 8.41 21.27
CA GLU A 140 2.33 9.01 22.58
C GLU A 140 2.78 10.48 22.60
N SER A 141 2.26 11.25 23.56
CA SER A 141 2.60 12.67 23.73
C SER A 141 4.07 12.93 24.07
N ASN A 142 4.77 11.94 24.62
CA ASN A 142 6.22 11.97 24.87
C ASN A 142 7.05 11.54 23.63
N HIS A 143 6.42 11.47 22.46
CA HIS A 143 7.00 11.12 21.17
C HIS A 143 7.40 9.65 20.98
N SER A 144 7.12 8.76 21.93
CA SER A 144 7.31 7.33 21.68
C SER A 144 6.23 6.79 20.73
N VAL A 145 6.53 5.70 20.03
CA VAL A 145 5.52 4.91 19.32
C VAL A 145 5.49 3.52 19.94
N VAL A 146 4.29 3.08 20.36
CA VAL A 146 4.06 1.79 21.02
C VAL A 146 2.92 1.04 20.35
N GLY A 147 2.96 -0.29 20.37
CA GLY A 147 1.95 -1.17 19.76
C GLY A 147 1.09 -1.86 20.81
N ASN A 148 0.41 -1.12 21.68
CA ASN A 148 -0.33 -1.71 22.82
C ASN A 148 -1.80 -1.30 22.90
N ARG A 149 -2.36 -0.71 21.83
CA ARG A 149 -3.73 -0.17 21.86
C ARG A 149 -4.75 -1.16 21.33
N SER A 150 -5.84 -1.35 22.06
CA SER A 150 -6.90 -2.30 21.70
C SER A 150 -7.95 -1.70 20.75
N ALA A 151 -8.11 -0.38 20.76
CA ALA A 151 -9.05 0.36 19.93
C ALA A 151 -8.38 1.64 19.42
N VAL A 152 -8.90 2.17 18.31
CA VAL A 152 -8.44 3.46 17.82
C VAL A 152 -9.21 4.56 18.52
N GLY A 153 -8.45 5.48 19.08
CA GLY A 153 -8.83 6.83 19.40
C GLY A 153 -7.96 7.81 18.62
N PRO A 154 -7.78 9.03 19.14
CA PRO A 154 -7.04 10.07 18.45
C PRO A 154 -5.58 9.69 18.14
N TRP A 155 -4.87 8.96 19.01
CA TRP A 155 -3.41 8.80 18.93
C TRP A 155 -2.94 7.63 18.08
N GLU A 156 -3.87 6.75 17.70
CA GLU A 156 -3.63 5.61 16.81
C GLU A 156 -3.87 5.98 15.34
N ASN A 157 -4.29 7.24 15.08
CA ASN A 157 -4.50 7.79 13.75
C ASN A 157 -3.22 8.44 13.21
N PHE A 158 -2.84 8.00 12.01
CA PHE A 158 -1.71 8.53 11.26
C PHE A 158 -2.18 9.08 9.92
N HIS A 159 -1.93 10.36 9.67
CA HIS A 159 -2.15 10.98 8.39
C HIS A 159 -1.05 10.56 7.41
N VAL A 160 -1.45 10.02 6.26
CA VAL A 160 -0.54 9.55 5.22
C VAL A 160 -0.12 10.72 4.33
N GLU A 161 1.19 10.89 4.21
CA GLU A 161 1.82 11.77 3.24
C GLU A 161 2.56 10.94 2.17
N HIS A 162 2.64 11.46 0.95
CA HIS A 162 3.32 10.80 -0.16
C HIS A 162 4.52 11.63 -0.62
N HIS A 163 5.69 10.99 -0.72
CA HIS A 163 6.97 11.62 -1.02
C HIS A 163 7.77 10.72 -1.96
N SER A 164 7.85 11.07 -3.25
CA SER A 164 8.68 10.37 -4.24
C SER A 164 8.49 8.84 -4.28
N GLY A 165 7.24 8.36 -4.19
CA GLY A 165 6.91 6.93 -4.18
C GLY A 165 7.00 6.28 -2.79
N LYS A 166 7.44 7.00 -1.77
CA LYS A 166 7.43 6.55 -0.37
C LYS A 166 6.32 7.23 0.40
N ASN A 167 6.06 6.74 1.59
CA ASN A 167 5.09 7.33 2.50
C ASN A 167 5.75 7.83 3.78
N ALA A 168 5.26 8.96 4.28
CA ALA A 168 5.51 9.42 5.64
C ALA A 168 4.19 9.41 6.42
N PHE A 169 4.28 9.27 7.73
CA PHE A 169 3.11 9.08 8.59
C PHE A 169 3.12 10.10 9.72
N ARG A 170 2.21 11.06 9.67
CA ARG A 170 2.09 12.12 10.67
C ARG A 170 1.09 11.70 11.75
N SER A 171 1.55 11.65 13.00
CA SER A 171 0.72 11.37 14.17
C SER A 171 -0.30 12.49 14.44
N ALA A 172 -1.28 12.21 15.28
CA ALA A 172 -2.23 13.21 15.79
C ALA A 172 -1.58 14.36 16.59
N HIS A 173 -0.32 14.20 17.02
CA HIS A 173 0.46 15.26 17.65
C HIS A 173 1.19 16.17 16.62
N GLY A 174 0.92 16.00 15.32
CA GLY A 174 1.54 16.78 14.25
C GLY A 174 2.98 16.37 13.94
N LYS A 175 3.53 15.36 14.64
CA LYS A 175 4.89 14.84 14.45
C LYS A 175 4.91 13.62 13.53
N LEU A 176 5.93 13.53 12.70
CA LEU A 176 6.16 12.41 11.78
C LEU A 176 6.85 11.24 12.48
N MET A 177 6.44 10.03 12.12
CA MET A 177 7.17 8.80 12.46
C MET A 177 8.57 8.83 11.83
N CYS A 178 9.58 8.43 12.59
CA CYS A 178 11.00 8.44 12.23
C CYS A 178 11.64 7.12 12.65
N ALA A 179 12.30 6.45 11.71
CA ALA A 179 13.12 5.28 11.98
C ALA A 179 14.57 5.72 12.31
N GLU A 180 14.89 5.70 13.60
CA GLU A 180 16.23 6.10 14.07
C GLU A 180 17.28 5.03 13.70
N PRO A 181 18.54 5.41 13.46
CA PRO A 181 19.64 4.47 13.23
C PRO A 181 19.85 3.45 14.36
N SER A 182 19.38 3.76 15.58
CA SER A 182 19.38 2.84 16.73
C SER A 182 18.37 1.69 16.61
N GLY A 183 17.51 1.71 15.59
CA GLY A 183 16.42 0.74 15.41
C GLY A 183 15.16 1.07 16.21
N LEU A 184 15.02 2.31 16.71
CA LEU A 184 13.79 2.79 17.34
C LEU A 184 12.85 3.44 16.32
N LEU A 185 11.54 3.29 16.56
CA LEU A 185 10.51 4.09 15.90
C LEU A 185 10.00 5.16 16.88
N VAL A 186 10.11 6.43 16.50
CA VAL A 186 9.65 7.57 17.31
C VAL A 186 8.79 8.51 16.47
N ALA A 187 7.99 9.37 17.11
CA ALA A 187 7.16 10.37 16.45
C ALA A 187 7.48 11.79 16.97
N ASN A 188 8.62 12.35 16.54
CA ASN A 188 9.12 13.65 17.02
C ASN A 188 9.55 14.63 15.91
N ARG A 189 9.39 14.28 14.63
CA ARG A 189 9.91 15.09 13.52
C ARG A 189 8.86 16.05 12.98
N ASP A 190 9.27 17.28 12.67
CA ASP A 190 8.39 18.30 12.10
C ASP A 190 8.33 18.27 10.57
N ALA A 191 9.47 17.94 9.94
CA ALA A 191 9.64 17.90 8.50
C ALA A 191 10.02 16.50 8.02
N VAL A 192 9.66 16.19 6.78
CA VAL A 192 10.01 14.93 6.13
C VAL A 192 11.45 15.01 5.63
N GLY A 193 12.27 14.10 6.12
CA GLY A 193 13.61 13.79 5.61
C GLY A 193 13.70 12.32 5.21
N PRO A 194 14.93 11.79 5.04
CA PRO A 194 15.11 10.40 4.64
C PRO A 194 14.56 9.37 5.64
N TRP A 195 14.62 9.64 6.95
CA TRP A 195 14.28 8.66 8.00
C TRP A 195 12.78 8.62 8.33
N GLU A 196 12.04 9.62 7.88
CA GLU A 196 10.59 9.72 8.03
C GLU A 196 9.84 9.09 6.83
N GLN A 197 10.58 8.68 5.81
CA GLN A 197 10.05 8.07 4.59
C GLN A 197 10.24 6.55 4.61
N PHE A 198 9.12 5.84 4.44
CA PHE A 198 9.05 4.39 4.40
C PHE A 198 8.66 3.90 3.01
N THR A 199 9.36 2.88 2.51
CA THR A 199 8.84 2.09 1.41
C THR A 199 7.73 1.19 1.96
N VAL A 200 6.53 1.27 1.39
CA VAL A 200 5.39 0.44 1.78
C VAL A 200 5.35 -0.77 0.86
N GLU A 201 5.51 -1.96 1.43
CA GLU A 201 5.42 -3.22 0.69
C GLU A 201 4.06 -3.84 0.96
N LEU A 202 3.24 -4.04 -0.09
CA LEU A 202 1.92 -4.66 0.03
C LEU A 202 2.06 -6.17 0.14
N HIS A 203 1.43 -6.77 1.15
CA HIS A 203 1.34 -8.21 1.41
C HIS A 203 -0.11 -8.65 1.38
N GLY A 204 -0.36 -9.97 1.30
CA GLY A 204 -1.71 -10.53 1.21
C GLY A 204 -2.63 -10.14 2.37
N ASN A 205 -3.94 -10.27 2.16
CA ASN A 205 -5.00 -9.95 3.14
C ASN A 205 -5.04 -8.47 3.58
N GLY A 206 -4.53 -7.56 2.76
CA GLY A 206 -4.49 -6.12 3.06
C GLY A 206 -3.39 -5.72 4.03
N ASN A 207 -2.43 -6.61 4.29
CA ASN A 207 -1.28 -6.28 5.11
C ASN A 207 -0.25 -5.46 4.33
N ILE A 208 0.55 -4.70 5.06
CA ILE A 208 1.73 -4.01 4.54
C ILE A 208 2.91 -4.21 5.47
N ALA A 209 4.12 -4.08 4.92
CA ALA A 209 5.32 -3.88 5.70
C ALA A 209 5.87 -2.48 5.45
N LEU A 210 6.47 -1.88 6.49
CA LEU A 210 7.09 -0.55 6.42
C LEU A 210 8.60 -0.72 6.46
N LYS A 211 9.26 -0.51 5.33
CA LYS A 211 10.72 -0.56 5.22
C LYS A 211 11.31 0.83 5.39
N SER A 212 12.25 0.96 6.32
CA SER A 212 12.96 2.20 6.64
C SER A 212 14.05 2.53 5.62
N ALA A 213 14.59 3.75 5.71
CA ALA A 213 15.79 4.16 4.97
C ALA A 213 17.05 3.35 5.30
N HIS A 214 17.05 2.60 6.41
CA HIS A 214 18.16 1.73 6.83
C HIS A 214 18.03 0.30 6.28
N ASN A 215 17.11 0.07 5.33
CA ASN A 215 16.79 -1.25 4.77
C ASN A 215 16.29 -2.27 5.80
N THR A 216 15.70 -1.79 6.89
CA THR A 216 15.10 -2.62 7.94
C THR A 216 13.60 -2.38 8.05
N TYR A 217 12.87 -3.37 8.54
CA TYR A 217 11.41 -3.33 8.66
C TYR A 217 10.98 -2.98 10.07
N VAL A 218 9.87 -2.23 10.17
CA VAL A 218 9.13 -2.04 11.42
C VAL A 218 8.57 -3.39 11.87
N CYS A 219 8.85 -3.76 13.12
CA CYS A 219 8.42 -4.98 13.78
C CYS A 219 7.81 -4.62 15.13
N VAL A 220 6.69 -5.26 15.47
CA VAL A 220 6.06 -5.12 16.78
C VAL A 220 6.19 -6.43 17.55
N GLU A 221 6.91 -6.38 18.66
CA GLU A 221 7.10 -7.51 19.57
C GLU A 221 5.82 -7.85 20.33
N PRO A 222 5.69 -9.07 20.89
CA PRO A 222 4.53 -9.45 21.71
C PRO A 222 4.25 -8.52 22.91
N SER A 223 5.28 -7.83 23.40
CA SER A 223 5.16 -6.83 24.48
C SER A 223 4.51 -5.51 24.03
N GLY A 224 4.30 -5.32 22.73
CA GLY A 224 3.92 -4.04 22.13
C GLY A 224 5.12 -3.09 21.90
N GLN A 225 6.35 -3.54 22.17
CA GLN A 225 7.55 -2.78 21.80
C GLN A 225 7.71 -2.77 20.28
N ILE A 226 8.03 -1.60 19.73
CA ILE A 226 8.31 -1.45 18.31
C ILE A 226 9.81 -1.30 18.08
N VAL A 227 10.34 -2.06 17.13
CA VAL A 227 11.73 -1.98 16.67
C VAL A 227 11.79 -1.91 15.14
N VAL A 228 12.84 -1.31 14.60
CA VAL A 228 13.05 -1.11 13.15
C VAL A 228 14.41 -1.68 12.74
N ASN A 229 14.58 -2.99 12.92
CA ASN A 229 15.88 -3.65 12.77
C ASN A 229 15.82 -5.01 12.06
N ARG A 230 14.65 -5.41 11.53
CA ARG A 230 14.47 -6.69 10.85
C ARG A 230 14.89 -6.57 9.40
N SER A 231 15.64 -7.54 8.87
CA SER A 231 16.12 -7.53 7.48
C SER A 231 15.14 -8.15 6.48
N ALA A 232 14.09 -8.82 6.97
CA ALA A 232 13.09 -9.49 6.16
C ALA A 232 11.70 -9.36 6.81
N VAL A 233 10.66 -9.47 5.98
CA VAL A 233 9.26 -9.46 6.43
C VAL A 233 8.84 -10.87 6.84
N GLY A 234 8.45 -11.02 8.09
CA GLY A 234 7.75 -12.18 8.62
C GLY A 234 6.32 -11.80 9.02
N ALA A 235 5.79 -12.51 10.02
CA ALA A 235 4.44 -12.22 10.53
C ALA A 235 4.39 -10.92 11.34
N TRP A 236 5.45 -10.58 12.08
CA TRP A 236 5.44 -9.46 13.04
C TRP A 236 5.75 -8.10 12.40
N GLU A 237 6.27 -8.13 11.18
CA GLU A 237 6.56 -6.95 10.35
C GLU A 237 5.36 -6.55 9.47
N GLN A 238 4.29 -7.36 9.49
CA GLN A 238 3.08 -7.09 8.75
C GLN A 238 2.05 -6.34 9.61
N LEU A 239 1.59 -5.22 9.06
CA LEU A 239 0.58 -4.33 9.64
C LEU A 239 -0.65 -4.32 8.73
N SER A 240 -1.84 -4.47 9.30
CA SER A 240 -3.11 -4.31 8.58
C SER A 240 -3.68 -2.91 8.80
N PHE A 241 -4.46 -2.42 7.84
CA PHE A 241 -5.15 -1.15 7.95
C PHE A 241 -6.53 -1.32 8.60
N ASN A 242 -6.83 -0.45 9.56
CA ASN A 242 -8.18 -0.22 10.04
C ASN A 242 -8.63 1.19 9.63
N PRO A 243 -9.40 1.38 8.55
CA PRO A 243 -10.25 2.53 8.41
C PRO A 243 -11.29 2.41 9.53
N HIS A 244 -11.22 3.34 10.45
CA HIS A 244 -12.34 3.60 11.33
C HIS A 244 -13.49 4.04 10.42
N PHE A 245 -14.45 3.13 10.22
CA PHE A 245 -15.91 3.26 10.10
C PHE A 245 -16.45 1.99 9.43
#